data_AF-A0A2G6L2Y6-F1
#
_entry.id   AF-A0A2G6L2Y6-F1
#
_cell.length_a   1.000
_cell.length_b   1.000
_cell.length_c   1.000
_cell.angle_alpha   90.00
_cell.angle_beta   90.00
_cell.angle_gamma   90.00
#
_symmetry.space_group_name_H-M   'P 1'
#
loop_
_entity.id
_entity.type
_entity.pdbx_description
1 polymer ?
#
loop_
_entity_poly.entity_id
_entity_poly.type
_entity_poly.pdbx_seq_one_letter_code
_entity_poly.pdbx_strand_id
1 'polypeptide(L)' 'MIAIDTNVLLRYLLQDDKAQAAKANLLIRDAEAILITDVVLTETIWTLKGKRYNLSKEQIIDVI' A
#
# COMPACT_ATOMS: atom_id res chain seq x y z
N MET A 1 7.85 -1.74 -16.39
CA MET A 1 6.97 -2.43 -15.43
C MET A 1 7.78 -2.89 -14.23
N ILE A 2 7.33 -2.58 -13.01
CA ILE A 2 7.96 -3.02 -11.75
C ILE A 2 6.93 -3.74 -10.87
N ALA A 3 7.37 -4.68 -10.04
CA ALA A 3 6.55 -5.23 -8.96
C ALA A 3 6.91 -4.52 -7.65
N ILE A 4 5.91 -4.26 -6.81
CA ILE A 4 6.10 -3.58 -5.52
C ILE A 4 5.78 -4.51 -4.35
N ASP A 5 6.49 -4.30 -3.25
CA ASP A 5 6.26 -4.97 -1.98
C ASP A 5 5.09 -4.34 -1.20
N THR A 6 4.52 -5.09 -0.26
CA THR A 6 3.48 -4.65 0.67
C THR A 6 3.86 -3.35 1.39
N ASN A 7 5.11 -3.19 1.80
CA ASN A 7 5.53 -1.97 2.49
C ASN A 7 5.47 -0.73 1.59
N VAL A 8 5.88 -0.84 0.32
CA VAL A 8 5.82 0.27 -0.63
C VAL A 8 4.37 0.70 -0.84
N LEU A 9 3.47 -0.28 -1.03
CA LEU A 9 2.04 -0.02 -1.17
C LEU A 9 1.45 0.62 0.09
N LEU A 10 1.77 0.12 1.29
CA LEU A 10 1.29 0.69 2.55
C LEU A 10 1.77 2.13 2.77
N ARG A 11 3.04 2.46 2.45
CA ARG A 11 3.54 3.85 2.56
C ARG A 11 2.79 4.79 1.63
N TYR A 12 2.42 4.31 0.44
CA TYR A 12 1.61 5.06 -0.52
C TYR A 12 0.15 5.24 -0.06
N LEU A 13 -0.48 4.19 0.47
CA LEU A 13 -1.89 4.28 0.88
C LEU A 13 -2.07 5.08 2.18
N LEU A 14 -1.17 4.92 3.15
CA LEU A 14 -1.36 5.44 4.50
C LEU A 14 -0.67 6.78 4.75
N GLN A 15 0.35 7.13 3.95
CA GLN A 15 1.13 8.36 4.10
C GLN A 15 1.69 8.55 5.53
N ASP A 16 1.95 7.46 6.27
CA ASP A 16 2.24 7.44 7.71
C ASP A 16 3.72 7.73 8.05
N ASP A 17 4.64 7.42 7.12
CA ASP A 17 6.05 7.85 7.16
C ASP A 17 6.30 8.82 6.01
N LYS A 18 6.45 10.12 6.32
CA LYS A 18 6.58 11.17 5.30
C LYS A 18 7.73 10.94 4.33
N ALA A 19 8.88 10.45 4.82
CA ALA A 19 10.06 10.28 3.99
C ALA A 19 9.91 9.08 3.06
N GLN A 20 9.35 7.98 3.55
CA GLN A 20 9.11 6.79 2.73
C GLN A 20 7.89 6.97 1.81
N ALA A 21 6.84 7.62 2.27
CA ALA A 21 5.66 7.93 1.47
C ALA A 21 6.02 8.81 0.27
N ALA A 22 6.87 9.82 0.45
CA ALA A 22 7.38 10.63 -0.67
C ALA A 22 8.11 9.78 -1.72
N LYS A 23 8.92 8.80 -1.29
CA LYS A 23 9.60 7.86 -2.20
C LYS A 23 8.63 6.92 -2.90
N ALA A 24 7.65 6.38 -2.18
CA ALA A 24 6.62 5.51 -2.74
C ALA A 24 5.75 6.26 -3.77
N ASN A 25 5.35 7.51 -3.45
CA ASN A 25 4.61 8.40 -4.35
C ASN A 25 5.40 8.64 -5.65
N LEU A 26 6.70 8.95 -5.55
CA LEU A 26 7.56 9.15 -6.72
C LEU A 26 7.68 7.89 -7.57
N LEU A 27 7.98 6.76 -6.92
CA LEU A 27 8.13 5.47 -7.58
C LEU A 27 6.84 5.04 -8.29
N ILE A 28 5.68 5.26 -7.67
CA ILE A 28 4.39 4.89 -8.25
C ILE A 28 4.02 5.81 -9.41
N ARG A 29 4.25 7.11 -9.27
CA ARG A 29 3.94 8.11 -10.30
C ARG A 29 4.78 7.94 -11.56
N ASP A 30 6.05 7.62 -11.41
CA ASP A 30 7.00 7.61 -12.53
C ASP A 30 7.06 6.23 -13.22
N ALA A 31 6.41 5.20 -12.66
CA ALA A 31 6.34 3.87 -13.26
C ALA A 31 5.26 3.79 -14.35
N GLU A 32 5.64 3.30 -15.53
CA GLU A 32 4.70 3.04 -16.63
C GLU A 32 3.64 1.98 -16.29
N ALA A 33 4.03 0.98 -15.48
CA ALA A 33 3.13 -0.07 -15.01
C ALA A 33 3.64 -0.67 -13.69
N ILE A 34 2.71 -0.95 -12.78
CA ILE A 34 2.99 -1.53 -11.47
C ILE A 34 2.24 -2.85 -11.34
N LEU A 35 2.98 -3.90 -11.02
CA LEU A 35 2.43 -5.19 -10.66
C LEU A 35 2.22 -5.25 -9.15
N ILE A 36 0.97 -5.47 -8.75
CA ILE A 36 0.58 -5.83 -7.39
C ILE A 36 0.11 -7.28 -7.46
N THR A 37 0.74 -8.17 -6.68
CA THR A 37 0.40 -9.59 -6.65
C THR A 37 -0.68 -9.88 -5.62
N ASP A 38 -1.35 -11.03 -5.73
CA ASP A 38 -2.35 -11.47 -4.75
C ASP A 38 -1.80 -11.57 -3.33
N VAL A 39 -0.51 -11.94 -3.19
CA VAL A 39 0.18 -11.99 -1.89
C VAL A 39 0.33 -10.57 -1.32
N VAL A 40 0.75 -9.60 -2.12
CA VAL A 40 0.89 -8.20 -1.69
C VAL A 40 -0.46 -7.60 -1.29
N LEU A 41 -1.53 -7.89 -2.05
CA LEU A 41 -2.89 -7.48 -1.67
C LEU A 41 -3.35 -8.13 -0.37
N THR A 42 -3.12 -9.43 -0.20
CA THR A 42 -3.50 -10.18 1.00
C THR A 42 -2.80 -9.63 2.24
N GLU A 43 -1.49 -9.38 2.16
CA GLU A 43 -0.71 -8.81 3.26
C GLU A 43 -1.11 -7.36 3.58
N THR A 44 -1.44 -6.56 2.55
CA THR A 44 -1.95 -5.20 2.71
C THR A 44 -3.26 -5.24 3.51
N ILE A 45 -4.22 -6.07 3.10
CA ILE A 45 -5.50 -6.22 3.80
C ILE A 45 -5.28 -6.73 5.24
N TRP A 46 -4.42 -7.75 5.41
CA TRP A 46 -4.09 -8.28 6.74
C TRP A 46 -3.51 -7.19 7.65
N THR A 47 -2.62 -6.36 7.12
CA THR A 47 -1.98 -5.27 7.85
C THR A 47 -2.97 -4.17 8.23
N LEU A 48 -3.82 -3.74 7.30
CA LEU A 48 -4.85 -2.71 7.51
C LEU A 48 -5.90 -3.17 8.53
N LYS A 49 -6.28 -4.45 8.52
CA LYS A 49 -7.18 -5.06 9.50
C LYS A 49 -6.52 -5.27 10.87
N GLY A 50 -5.19 -5.41 10.89
CA GLY A 50 -4.41 -5.68 12.09
C GLY A 50 -4.52 -4.59 13.15
N LYS A 51 -4.15 -4.91 14.40
CA LYS A 51 -4.32 -4.04 15.58
C LYS A 51 -3.77 -2.62 15.43
N ARG A 52 -2.76 -2.42 14.57
CA ARG A 52 -2.12 -1.12 14.37
C ARG A 52 -3.06 -0.12 13.68
N TYR A 53 -3.77 -0.54 12.64
CA TYR A 53 -4.64 0.33 11.84
C TYR A 53 -6.12 0.08 12.11
N ASN A 54 -6.49 -1.17 12.43
CA ASN A 54 -7.82 -1.58 12.88
C ASN A 54 -8.97 -1.05 11.99
N LEU A 55 -8.74 -1.04 10.68
CA LEU A 55 -9.72 -0.59 9.70
C LEU A 55 -10.86 -1.61 9.58
N SER A 56 -12.10 -1.12 9.46
CA SER A 56 -13.26 -1.94 9.12
C SER A 56 -13.16 -2.44 7.68
N LYS A 57 -13.99 -3.42 7.31
CA LYS A 57 -14.05 -3.92 5.93
C LYS A 57 -14.37 -2.80 4.95
N GLU A 58 -15.32 -1.93 5.33
CA GLU A 58 -15.76 -0.78 4.53
C GLU A 58 -14.60 0.19 4.32
N GLN A 59 -13.86 0.52 5.39
CA GLN A 59 -12.71 1.42 5.28
C GLN A 59 -11.57 0.82 4.44
N ILE A 60 -11.38 -0.50 4.44
CA ILE A 60 -10.39 -1.16 3.58
C ILE A 60 -10.79 -1.06 2.10
N ILE A 61 -12.08 -1.20 1.79
CA ILE A 61 -12.61 -1.05 0.43
C ILE A 61 -12.44 0.40 -0.06
N ASP A 62 -12.56 1.40 0.81
CA ASP A 62 -12.37 2.80 0.41
C ASP A 62 -10.91 3.15 0.05
N VAL A 63 -9.94 2.34 0.51
CA VAL A 63 -8.50 2.59 0.35
C VAL A 63 -7.88 1.79 -0.79
N ILE A 64 -8.45 0.63 -1.15
CA ILE A 64 -7.95 -0.28 -2.21
C ILE A 64 -8.84 -0.19 -3.44
#